data_AF-A0A496AXY9-F1
#
_entry.id   AF-A0A496AXY9-F1
#
_cell.length_a   1.000
_cell.length_b   1.000
_cell.length_c   1.000
_cell.angle_alpha   90.00
_cell.angle_beta   90.00
_cell.angle_gamma   90.00
#
_symmetry.space_group_name_H-M   'P 1'
#
loop_
_entity.id
_entity.type
_entity.pdbx_description
1 polymer ?
#
loop_
_entity_poly.entity_id
_entity_poly.type
_entity_poly.pdbx_seq_one_letter_code
_entity_poly.pdbx_strand_id
1 'polypeptide(L)'
;MKTKRRNFTPDFKVEVVIEALSGHTSHAELCRKHNISDIQLSKWKRQLLENAATLFESTDKHTQVSQQRITQLEQLVDRLKSELDIHQKVSTLLKGKRSLPE
;
A
#
# COMPACT_ATOMS: atom_id res chain seq x y z
N MET A 1 17.42 9.48 23.80
CA MET A 1 17.10 8.04 23.82
C MET A 1 15.92 7.78 22.89
N LYS A 2 16.07 6.99 21.81
CA LYS A 2 14.96 6.69 20.89
C LYS A 2 14.04 5.67 21.56
N THR A 3 12.84 6.09 21.94
CA THR A 3 11.81 5.17 22.46
C THR A 3 11.43 4.19 21.36
N LYS A 4 11.63 2.89 21.62
CA LYS A 4 11.23 1.80 20.72
C LYS A 4 9.70 1.87 20.60
N ARG A 5 9.20 2.37 19.46
CA ARG A 5 7.76 2.47 19.23
C ARG A 5 7.17 1.06 19.30
N ARG A 6 6.20 0.86 20.19
CA ARG A 6 5.47 -0.39 20.30
C ARG A 6 4.56 -0.49 19.07
N ASN A 7 4.80 -1.49 18.23
CA ASN A 7 3.97 -1.74 17.06
C ASN A 7 2.77 -2.58 17.47
N PHE A 8 1.58 -2.12 17.10
CA PHE A 8 0.32 -2.84 17.29
C PHE A 8 -0.16 -3.34 15.93
N THR A 9 -0.61 -4.58 15.87
CA THR A 9 -1.19 -5.15 14.64
C THR A 9 -2.49 -4.42 14.28
N PRO A 10 -2.86 -4.37 12.99
CA PRO A 10 -4.13 -3.78 12.56
C PRO A 10 -5.33 -4.40 13.28
N ASP A 11 -5.38 -5.74 13.35
CA ASP A 11 -6.48 -6.49 13.98
C ASP A 11 -6.67 -6.11 15.44
N PHE A 12 -5.56 -6.01 16.19
CA PHE A 12 -5.60 -5.60 17.59
C PHE A 12 -6.13 -4.17 17.77
N LYS A 13 -5.78 -3.24 16.87
CA LYS A 13 -6.31 -1.87 16.92
C LYS A 13 -7.83 -1.87 16.71
N VAL A 14 -8.31 -2.67 15.78
CA VAL A 14 -9.74 -2.78 15.47
C VAL A 14 -10.50 -3.36 16.66
N GLU A 15 -10.02 -4.47 17.23
CA GLU A 15 -10.62 -5.11 18.41
C GLU A 15 -10.76 -4.12 19.58
N VAL A 16 -9.67 -3.44 19.95
CA VAL A 16 -9.68 -2.48 21.06
C VAL A 16 -10.59 -1.29 20.77
N VAL A 17 -10.61 -0.78 19.53
CA VAL A 17 -11.49 0.33 19.16
C VAL A 17 -12.96 -0.08 19.18
N ILE A 18 -13.30 -1.29 18.71
CA ILE A 18 -14.67 -1.80 18.75
C ILE A 18 -15.13 -1.99 20.19
N GLU A 19 -14.30 -2.58 21.07
CA GLU A 19 -14.60 -2.70 22.49
C GLU A 19 -14.85 -1.31 23.12
N ALA A 20 -14.01 -0.33 22.75
CA ALA A 20 -14.13 1.04 23.20
C ALA A 20 -15.32 1.83 22.62
N LEU A 21 -15.92 1.38 21.51
CA LEU A 21 -17.13 1.95 20.92
C LEU A 21 -18.40 1.25 21.42
N SER A 22 -18.28 -0.01 21.83
CA SER A 22 -19.38 -0.82 22.37
C SER A 22 -19.83 -0.35 23.75
N GLY A 23 -19.01 0.44 24.46
CA GLY A 23 -19.38 1.10 25.72
C GLY A 23 -19.43 0.21 26.97
N HIS A 24 -19.18 -1.10 26.82
CA HIS A 24 -19.11 -2.05 27.93
C HIS A 24 -17.91 -1.81 28.85
N THR A 25 -16.82 -1.25 28.32
CA THR A 25 -15.57 -0.99 29.04
C THR A 25 -15.20 0.48 28.90
N SER A 26 -14.79 1.12 29.99
CA SER A 26 -14.41 2.54 29.95
C SER A 26 -13.13 2.74 29.14
N HIS A 27 -13.01 3.90 28.49
CA HIS A 27 -11.81 4.30 27.75
C HIS A 27 -10.54 4.17 28.62
N ALA A 28 -10.63 4.61 29.87
CA ALA A 28 -9.51 4.55 30.81
C ALA A 28 -9.14 3.11 31.20
N GLU A 29 -10.12 2.22 31.29
CA GLU A 29 -9.91 0.80 31.61
C GLU A 29 -9.22 0.08 30.46
N LEU A 30 -9.62 0.35 29.22
CA LEU A 30 -8.97 -0.22 28.02
C LEU A 30 -7.52 0.24 27.88
N CYS A 31 -7.26 1.53 28.12
CA CYS A 31 -5.92 2.08 28.16
C CYS A 31 -5.04 1.36 29.20
N ARG A 32 -5.58 1.06 30.38
CA ARG A 32 -4.86 0.30 31.43
C ARG A 32 -4.67 -1.17 31.06
N LYS A 33 -5.75 -1.86 30.66
CA LYS A 33 -5.79 -3.29 30.31
C LYS A 33 -4.79 -3.64 29.21
N HIS A 34 -4.72 -2.81 28.17
CA HIS A 34 -3.84 -3.04 27.01
C HIS A 34 -2.53 -2.25 27.06
N ASN A 35 -2.29 -1.49 28.14
CA ASN A 35 -1.15 -0.57 28.30
C ASN A 35 -0.99 0.37 27.09
N ILE A 36 -2.10 1.02 26.73
CA ILE A 36 -2.23 1.97 25.61
C ILE A 36 -2.41 3.37 26.20
N SER A 37 -1.82 4.37 25.56
CA SER A 37 -2.06 5.78 25.90
C SER A 37 -3.44 6.22 25.39
N ASP A 38 -4.14 7.02 26.19
CA ASP A 38 -5.43 7.65 25.85
C ASP A 38 -5.42 8.37 24.49
N ILE A 39 -4.33 9.08 24.18
CA ILE A 39 -4.12 9.77 22.90
C ILE A 39 -4.10 8.77 21.74
N GLN A 40 -3.50 7.59 21.96
CA GLN A 40 -3.36 6.56 20.94
C GLN A 40 -4.69 5.87 20.66
N LEU A 41 -5.46 5.55 21.70
CA LEU A 41 -6.80 4.98 21.55
C LEU A 41 -7.76 5.98 20.88
N SER A 42 -7.73 7.24 21.29
CA SER A 42 -8.49 8.32 20.65
C SER A 42 -8.13 8.48 19.16
N LYS A 43 -6.83 8.42 18.83
CA LYS A 43 -6.37 8.45 17.43
C LYS A 43 -6.92 7.27 16.64
N TRP A 44 -6.88 6.06 17.17
CA TRP A 44 -7.38 4.88 16.46
C TRP A 44 -8.90 4.92 16.27
N LYS A 45 -9.65 5.39 17.27
CA LYS A 45 -11.10 5.63 17.15
C LYS A 45 -11.40 6.55 15.97
N ARG A 46 -10.71 7.70 15.91
CA ARG A 46 -10.89 8.65 14.81
C ARG A 46 -10.54 8.03 13.45
N GLN A 47 -9.40 7.34 13.37
CA GLN A 47 -8.98 6.66 12.13
C GLN A 47 -10.01 5.61 11.69
N LEU A 48 -10.58 4.84 12.61
CA LEU A 48 -11.61 3.86 12.25
C LEU A 48 -12.85 4.57 11.72
N LEU A 49 -13.35 5.61 12.38
CA LEU A 49 -14.55 6.32 11.95
C LEU A 49 -14.38 7.02 10.60
N GLU A 50 -13.21 7.64 10.35
CA GLU A 50 -12.89 8.31 9.07
C GLU A 50 -12.81 7.30 7.92
N ASN A 51 -12.26 6.10 8.16
CA ASN A 51 -12.09 5.08 7.12
C ASN A 51 -13.23 4.06 7.08
N ALA A 52 -14.15 4.04 8.04
CA ALA A 52 -15.24 3.07 8.06
C ALA A 52 -16.17 3.27 6.86
N ALA A 53 -16.42 4.52 6.46
CA ALA A 53 -17.24 4.84 5.29
C ALA A 53 -16.64 4.26 4.00
N THR A 54 -15.31 4.26 3.85
CA THR A 54 -14.65 3.75 2.64
C THR A 54 -14.76 2.24 2.50
N LEU A 55 -15.03 1.50 3.59
CA LEU A 55 -15.33 0.06 3.52
C LEU A 55 -16.68 -0.24 2.85
N PHE A 56 -17.61 0.72 2.89
CA PHE A 56 -18.93 0.61 2.26
C PHE A 56 -18.97 1.29 0.88
N GLU A 57 -17.92 1.99 0.47
CA GLU A 57 -17.79 2.52 -0.89
C GLU A 57 -17.59 1.36 -1.87
N SER A 58 -18.27 1.42 -3.02
CA SER A 58 -18.16 0.38 -4.06
C SER A 58 -16.71 0.24 -4.52
N THR A 59 -16.08 -0.88 -4.16
CA THR A 59 -14.69 -1.20 -4.49
C THR A 59 -14.46 -1.23 -6.01
N ASP A 60 -15.53 -1.42 -6.80
CA ASP A 60 -15.52 -1.44 -8.26
C ASP A 60 -14.82 -0.22 -8.86
N LYS A 61 -15.07 0.99 -8.35
CA LYS A 61 -14.46 2.22 -8.90
C LYS A 61 -12.96 2.27 -8.63
N HIS A 62 -12.54 1.94 -7.41
CA HIS A 62 -11.12 1.98 -7.02
C HIS A 62 -10.33 0.87 -7.71
N THR A 63 -10.90 -0.33 -7.81
CA THR A 63 -10.34 -1.46 -8.55
C THR A 63 -10.23 -1.15 -10.04
N GLN A 64 -11.27 -0.55 -10.64
CA GLN A 64 -11.25 -0.22 -12.06
C GLN A 64 -10.18 0.83 -12.41
N VAL A 65 -10.05 1.90 -11.62
CA VAL A 65 -8.99 2.91 -11.82
C VAL A 65 -7.60 2.30 -11.63
N SER A 66 -7.44 1.43 -10.62
CA SER A 66 -6.18 0.72 -10.39
C SER A 66 -5.84 -0.21 -11.55
N GLN A 67 -6.83 -0.95 -12.06
CA GLN A 67 -6.67 -1.88 -13.17
C GLN A 67 -6.34 -1.16 -14.49
N GLN A 68 -6.97 0.00 -14.75
CA GLN A 68 -6.64 0.84 -15.90
C GLN A 68 -5.19 1.31 -15.85
N ARG A 69 -4.73 1.77 -14.68
CA ARG A 69 -3.35 2.22 -14.50
C ARG A 69 -2.35 1.07 -14.65
N ILE A 70 -2.66 -0.11 -14.14
CA ILE A 70 -1.84 -1.32 -14.33
C ILE A 70 -1.72 -1.63 -15.83
N THR A 71 -2.84 -1.66 -16.55
CA THR A 71 -2.86 -1.93 -18.00
C THR A 71 -2.00 -0.92 -18.78
N GLN A 72 -2.09 0.37 -18.44
CA GLN A 72 -1.27 1.41 -19.07
C GLN A 72 0.22 1.22 -18.78
N LEU A 73 0.58 0.86 -17.55
CA LEU A 73 1.97 0.60 -17.18
C LEU A 73 2.52 -0.64 -17.89
N GLU A 74 1.72 -1.71 -18.00
CA GLU A 74 2.09 -2.93 -18.74
C GLU A 74 2.36 -2.62 -20.21
N GLN A 75 1.49 -1.85 -20.87
CA GLN A 75 1.69 -1.42 -22.25
C GLN A 75 2.98 -0.61 -22.45
N LEU A 76 3.30 0.30 -21.52
CA LEU A 76 4.54 1.07 -21.57
C LEU A 76 5.77 0.18 -21.38
N VAL A 77 5.70 -0.79 -20.46
CA VAL A 77 6.77 -1.76 -20.23
C VAL A 77 7.02 -2.59 -21.48
N ASP A 78 5.97 -3.07 -22.15
CA ASP A 78 6.10 -3.87 -23.38
C ASP A 78 6.68 -3.06 -24.53
N ARG A 79 6.25 -1.81 -24.67
CA ARG A 79 6.85 -0.87 -25.64
C ARG A 79 8.33 -0.67 -25.38
N LEU A 80 8.72 -0.34 -24.16
CA LEU A 80 10.12 -0.09 -23.80
C LEU A 80 10.99 -1.35 -24.01
N LYS A 81 10.47 -2.54 -23.71
CA LYS A 81 11.15 -3.81 -24.01
C LYS A 81 11.38 -3.99 -25.50
N SER A 82 10.38 -3.69 -26.34
CA SER A 82 10.51 -3.78 -27.80
C SER A 82 11.55 -2.80 -28.35
N GLU A 83 11.59 -1.56 -27.84
CA GLU A 83 12.58 -0.56 -28.22
C GLU A 83 14.00 -1.00 -27.82
N LEU A 84 14.15 -1.58 -26.62
CA LEU A 84 15.43 -2.11 -26.15
C LEU A 84 15.92 -3.30 -27.00
N ASP A 85 15.03 -4.23 -27.34
CA ASP A 85 15.34 -5.38 -28.22
C ASP A 85 15.79 -4.91 -29.62
N ILE A 86 15.09 -3.92 -30.19
CA ILE A 86 15.49 -3.31 -31.47
C ILE A 86 16.87 -2.64 -31.33
N HIS A 87 17.09 -1.85 -30.29
CA HIS A 87 18.39 -1.21 -30.04
C HIS A 87 19.53 -2.24 -29.92
N GLN A 88 19.28 -3.35 -29.23
CA GLN A 88 20.25 -4.44 -29.10
C GLN A 88 20.53 -5.11 -30.45
N LYS A 89 19.49 -5.44 -31.23
CA LYS A 89 19.62 -6.03 -32.57
C LYS A 89 20.38 -5.10 -33.53
N VAL A 90 20.09 -3.80 -33.54
CA VAL A 90 20.81 -2.84 -34.38
C VAL A 90 22.28 -2.74 -33.94
N SER A 91 22.55 -2.70 -32.64
CA SER A 91 23.91 -2.66 -32.10
C SER A 91 24.72 -3.90 -32.48
N THR A 92 24.15 -5.11 -32.40
CA THR A 92 24.83 -6.34 -32.79
C THR A 92 25.08 -6.39 -34.30
N LEU A 93 24.12 -5.97 -35.13
CA LEU A 93 24.29 -5.89 -36.58
C LEU A 93 25.40 -4.89 -36.99
N LEU A 94 25.46 -3.73 -36.33
CA LEU A 94 26.51 -2.73 -36.58
C LEU A 94 27.89 -3.20 -36.12
N LYS A 95 27.98 -4.04 -35.08
CA LYS A 95 29.24 -4.68 -34.67
C LYS A 95 29.65 -5.78 -35.66
N GLY A 96 28.72 -6.60 -36.13
CA GLY A 96 28.97 -7.66 -37.11
C GLY A 96 29.32 -7.17 -38.51
N LYS A 97 28.75 -6.03 -38.97
CA LYS A 97 29.13 -5.43 -40.27
C LYS A 97 30.53 -4.81 -40.29
N ARG A 98 31.06 -4.42 -39.13
CA ARG A 98 32.42 -3.84 -39.00
C ARG A 98 33.54 -4.90 -39.03
N SER A 99 33.21 -6.19 -39.07
CA SER A 99 34.18 -7.29 -39.07
C SER A 99 34.34 -8.00 -40.43
N LEU A 100 33.86 -7.43 -41.53
CA LEU A 100 34.28 -7.89 -42.87
C LEU A 100 35.59 -7.16 -43.24
N PRO A 101 36.71 -7.87 -43.40
CA PRO A 101 37.89 -7.31 -44.05
C PRO A 101 37.64 -7.24 -45.57
N GLU A 102 38.14 -6.15 -46.18
CA GLU A 102 38.28 -5.95 -47.63
C GLU A 102 39.35 -6.90 -48.21
#